data_AF-A0A6S6ZDU1-F1
#
_entry.id   AF-A0A6S6ZDU1-F1
#
_cell.length_a   1.000
_cell.length_b   1.000
_cell.length_c   1.000
_cell.angle_alpha   90.00
_cell.angle_beta   90.00
_cell.angle_gamma   90.00
#
_symmetry.space_group_name_H-M   'P 1'
#
loop_
_entity.id
_entity.type
_entity.pdbx_description
1 polymer ?
#
loop_
_entity_poly.entity_id
_entity_poly.type
_entity_poly.pdbx_seq_one_letter_code
_entity_poly.pdbx_strand_id
1 'polypeptide(L)'
;MRYWAAWQYVRFGTTLRSPPTTEVILQFIEDHHSLPLSLGSLEGTLPPWINCLLVNNGFKKRSRPFQTRQISNSLLALRTYLKLMGWPEIDQIKLVQCFDAISERTTRLKRRDRLGLSVDPDERRILLSSCDASPTGLRDRALILLVAVERSYEDQRALLATHTSGLVKADGTYFWSYQRNKTMRGRLHYKPPMQITGDVANALNAWLKCVNLKTGHVFCQIAGHKILPKPLSLPSFDEMLRRRRELCGLPSFRWP
;
A
#
# COMPACT_ATOMS: atom_id res chain seq x y z
N MET A 1 -11.74 -9.79 29.97
CA MET A 1 -12.45 -8.51 30.20
C MET A 1 -11.65 -7.45 30.94
N ARG A 2 -10.75 -7.79 31.89
CA ARG A 2 -9.91 -6.78 32.60
C ARG A 2 -9.17 -5.82 31.66
N TYR A 3 -8.54 -6.35 30.60
CA TYR A 3 -7.86 -5.53 29.59
C TYR A 3 -8.82 -4.56 28.86
N TRP A 4 -9.96 -5.08 28.39
CA TRP A 4 -10.95 -4.29 27.66
C TRP A 4 -11.47 -3.12 28.49
N ALA A 5 -11.85 -3.38 29.74
CA ALA A 5 -12.33 -2.35 30.66
C ALA A 5 -11.27 -1.27 30.92
N ALA A 6 -10.00 -1.67 31.10
CA ALA A 6 -8.89 -0.74 31.28
C ALA A 6 -8.63 0.10 30.02
N TRP A 7 -8.59 -0.52 28.84
CA TRP A 7 -8.42 0.20 27.58
C TRP A 7 -9.56 1.20 27.35
N GLN A 8 -10.81 0.79 27.54
CA GLN A 8 -11.97 1.67 27.34
C GLN A 8 -11.96 2.86 28.31
N TYR A 9 -11.56 2.62 29.57
CA TYR A 9 -11.43 3.67 30.56
C TYR A 9 -10.35 4.67 30.20
N VAL A 10 -9.17 4.20 29.78
CA VAL A 10 -8.07 5.10 29.38
C VAL A 10 -8.39 5.83 28.06
N ARG A 11 -9.11 5.19 27.13
CA ARG A 11 -9.43 5.75 25.81
C ARG A 11 -10.58 6.76 25.84
N PHE A 12 -11.60 6.50 26.66
CA PHE A 12 -12.87 7.24 26.64
C PHE A 12 -13.35 7.73 28.01
N GLY A 13 -12.62 7.45 29.09
CA GLY A 13 -13.06 7.75 30.46
C GLY A 13 -14.23 6.89 30.95
N THR A 14 -14.66 5.89 30.18
CA THR A 14 -15.82 5.04 30.49
C THR A 14 -15.41 3.62 30.82
N THR A 15 -16.13 3.00 31.75
CA THR A 15 -15.96 1.58 32.07
C THR A 15 -17.06 0.76 31.40
N LEU A 16 -16.80 -0.53 31.22
CA LEU A 16 -17.75 -1.47 30.60
C LEU A 16 -18.93 -1.77 31.55
N ARG A 17 -19.89 -0.85 31.64
CA ARG A 17 -21.12 -0.96 32.46
C ARG A 17 -22.38 -1.25 31.63
N SER A 18 -22.29 -1.06 30.32
CA SER A 18 -23.33 -1.32 29.34
C SER A 18 -22.70 -2.01 28.13
N PRO A 19 -23.50 -2.58 27.21
CA PRO A 19 -22.97 -3.10 25.95
C PRO A 19 -22.19 -1.99 25.24
N PRO A 20 -20.96 -2.26 24.77
CA PRO A 20 -20.20 -1.28 24.02
C PRO A 20 -20.87 -1.04 22.67
N THR A 21 -20.86 0.22 22.21
CA THR A 21 -21.41 0.57 20.90
C THR A 21 -20.52 0.01 19.78
N THR A 22 -21.05 -0.03 18.56
CA THR A 22 -20.28 -0.46 17.38
C THR A 22 -19.01 0.38 17.21
N GLU A 23 -19.08 1.68 17.48
CA GLU A 23 -17.96 2.62 17.38
C GLU A 23 -16.85 2.30 18.38
N VAL A 24 -17.21 1.92 19.62
CA VAL A 24 -16.23 1.50 20.64
C VAL A 24 -15.53 0.22 20.22
N ILE A 25 -16.26 -0.74 19.65
CA ILE A 25 -15.66 -2.00 19.17
C ILE A 25 -14.76 -1.74 17.97
N LEU A 26 -15.15 -0.84 17.07
CA LEU A 26 -14.34 -0.41 15.95
C LEU A 26 -13.04 0.24 16.39
N GLN A 27 -13.12 1.18 17.33
CA GLN A 27 -11.94 1.82 17.89
C GLN A 27 -11.02 0.81 18.58
N PHE A 28 -11.57 -0.22 19.23
CA PHE A 28 -10.75 -1.29 19.79
C PHE A 28 -9.93 -1.98 18.72
N ILE A 29 -10.53 -2.31 17.58
CA ILE A 29 -9.82 -2.98 16.48
C ILE A 29 -8.79 -2.02 15.86
N GLU A 30 -9.17 -0.76 15.62
CA GLU A 30 -8.27 0.28 15.10
C GLU A 30 -7.11 0.59 16.04
N ASP A 31 -7.27 0.51 17.36
CA ASP A 31 -6.18 0.74 18.33
C ASP A 31 -5.26 -0.50 18.48
N HIS A 32 -5.70 -1.69 18.09
CA HIS A 32 -4.96 -2.93 18.36
C HIS A 32 -4.44 -3.64 17.12
N HIS A 33 -4.74 -3.11 15.93
CA HIS A 33 -4.12 -3.62 14.72
C HIS A 33 -2.63 -3.25 14.67
N SER A 34 -1.89 -4.02 13.89
CA SER A 34 -0.47 -3.77 13.67
C SER A 34 -0.26 -3.26 12.25
N LEU A 35 0.45 -2.15 12.13
CA LEU A 35 0.97 -1.66 10.86
C LEU A 35 2.38 -2.21 10.65
N PRO A 36 2.73 -2.66 9.44
CA PRO A 36 4.12 -2.92 9.12
C PRO A 36 4.93 -1.62 9.14
N LEU A 37 6.20 -1.74 9.52
CA LEU A 37 7.23 -0.71 9.42
C LEU A 37 8.27 -1.13 8.37
N SER A 38 9.04 -0.15 7.90
CA SER A 38 10.05 -0.25 6.83
C SER A 38 11.17 -1.28 7.04
N LEU A 39 11.30 -1.87 8.23
CA LEU A 39 12.34 -2.86 8.58
C LEU A 39 11.78 -4.22 9.02
N GLY A 40 10.54 -4.56 8.65
CA GLY A 40 9.91 -5.83 9.03
C GLY A 40 9.47 -5.89 10.50
N SER A 41 9.59 -4.78 11.23
CA SER A 41 8.93 -4.59 12.51
C SER A 41 7.44 -4.27 12.31
N LEU A 42 6.65 -4.50 13.35
CA LEU A 42 5.24 -4.11 13.40
C LEU A 42 5.12 -2.93 14.36
N GLU A 43 4.55 -1.82 13.92
CA GLU A 43 4.11 -0.73 14.79
C GLU A 43 2.67 -0.98 15.24
N GLY A 44 2.43 -0.70 16.52
CA GLY A 44 1.09 -0.78 17.08
C GLY A 44 0.40 0.55 16.86
N THR A 45 -0.87 0.49 16.49
CA THR A 45 -1.70 1.68 16.27
C THR A 45 -2.29 2.26 17.55
N LEU A 46 -2.11 1.56 18.66
CA LEU A 46 -2.47 2.05 19.99
C LEU A 46 -1.66 3.32 20.29
N PRO A 47 -2.30 4.45 20.62
CA PRO A 47 -1.58 5.67 20.94
C PRO A 47 -0.51 5.41 22.02
N PRO A 48 0.74 5.90 21.83
CA PRO A 48 1.86 5.54 22.70
C PRO A 48 1.59 5.80 24.19
N TRP A 49 0.93 6.92 24.52
CA TRP A 49 0.59 7.28 25.89
C TRP A 49 -0.41 6.29 26.52
N ILE A 50 -1.39 5.79 25.76
CA ILE A 50 -2.34 4.76 26.22
C ILE A 50 -1.61 3.44 26.45
N ASN A 51 -0.75 3.06 25.51
CA ASN A 51 0.05 1.85 25.62
C ASN A 51 0.95 1.89 26.87
N CYS A 52 1.62 3.02 27.14
CA CYS A 52 2.41 3.22 28.36
C CYS A 52 1.57 3.08 29.62
N LEU A 53 0.40 3.73 29.68
CA LEU A 53 -0.50 3.62 30.85
C LEU A 53 -0.95 2.17 31.08
N LEU A 54 -1.34 1.46 30.03
CA LEU A 54 -1.79 0.07 30.15
C LEU A 54 -0.65 -0.87 30.57
N VAL A 55 0.59 -0.62 30.15
CA VAL A 55 1.76 -1.40 30.56
C VAL A 55 2.14 -1.10 32.01
N ASN A 56 2.27 0.18 32.38
CA ASN A 56 2.68 0.61 33.72
C ASN A 56 1.70 0.15 34.80
N ASN A 57 0.40 0.05 34.47
CA ASN A 57 -0.63 -0.42 35.39
C ASN A 57 -0.88 -1.95 35.29
N GLY A 58 -0.03 -2.69 34.58
CA GLY A 58 -0.07 -4.16 34.55
C GLY A 58 -1.21 -4.77 33.71
N PHE A 59 -1.97 -3.97 32.98
CA PHE A 59 -3.02 -4.47 32.08
C PHE A 59 -2.46 -5.04 30.78
N LYS A 60 -1.28 -4.58 30.34
CA LYS A 60 -0.56 -5.07 29.16
C LYS A 60 0.85 -5.53 29.55
N LYS A 61 1.21 -6.78 29.24
CA LYS A 61 2.51 -7.36 29.65
C LYS A 61 3.73 -6.73 28.98
N ARG A 62 3.62 -6.27 27.73
CA ARG A 62 4.72 -5.72 26.93
C ARG A 62 4.19 -4.64 26.01
N SER A 63 5.01 -3.66 25.67
CA SER A 63 4.69 -2.56 24.75
C SER A 63 4.35 -3.02 23.31
N ARG A 64 4.62 -4.29 22.97
CA ARG A 64 4.44 -4.82 21.62
C ARG A 64 2.98 -4.76 21.14
N PRO A 65 2.76 -4.62 19.82
CA PRO A 65 1.43 -4.66 19.22
C PRO A 65 0.75 -6.00 19.44
N PHE A 66 -0.58 -6.01 19.41
CA PHE A 66 -1.35 -7.25 19.49
C PHE A 66 -1.26 -8.01 18.17
N GLN A 67 -1.06 -9.32 18.26
CA GLN A 67 -1.23 -10.22 17.11
C GLN A 67 -2.72 -10.35 16.77
N THR A 68 -3.04 -10.65 15.51
CA THR A 68 -4.43 -10.86 15.06
C THR A 68 -5.20 -11.83 15.95
N ARG A 69 -4.56 -12.93 16.39
CA ARG A 69 -5.16 -13.91 17.32
C ARG A 69 -5.56 -13.28 18.66
N GLN A 70 -4.78 -12.32 19.19
CA GLN A 70 -5.10 -11.65 20.45
C GLN A 70 -6.31 -10.71 20.30
N ILE A 71 -6.45 -10.06 19.15
CA ILE A 71 -7.62 -9.23 18.82
C ILE A 71 -8.86 -10.13 18.72
N SER A 72 -8.78 -11.22 17.94
CA SER A 72 -9.88 -12.19 17.81
C SER A 72 -10.29 -12.80 19.14
N ASN A 73 -9.33 -13.18 19.99
CA ASN A 73 -9.62 -13.71 21.33
C ASN A 73 -10.29 -12.65 22.23
N SER A 74 -9.92 -11.38 22.10
CA SER A 74 -10.54 -10.29 22.88
C SER A 74 -11.98 -10.05 22.45
N LEU A 75 -12.27 -10.08 21.14
CA LEU A 75 -13.63 -9.98 20.61
C LEU A 75 -14.49 -11.19 21.01
N LEU A 76 -13.92 -12.40 20.98
CA LEU A 76 -14.62 -13.59 21.46
C LEU A 76 -14.94 -13.49 22.95
N ALA A 77 -13.98 -13.04 23.77
CA ALA A 77 -14.19 -12.84 25.19
C ALA A 77 -15.26 -11.78 25.48
N LEU A 78 -15.31 -10.70 24.68
CA LEU A 78 -16.38 -9.71 24.76
C LEU A 78 -17.74 -10.36 24.45
N ARG A 79 -17.84 -11.12 23.36
CA ARG A 79 -19.09 -11.82 23.00
C ARG A 79 -19.57 -12.75 24.12
N THR A 80 -18.68 -13.55 24.68
CA THR A 80 -19.01 -14.42 25.82
C THR A 80 -19.47 -13.62 27.02
N TYR A 81 -18.82 -12.48 27.31
CA TYR A 81 -19.21 -11.61 28.41
C TYR A 81 -20.61 -11.00 28.21
N LEU A 82 -20.93 -10.50 27.01
CA LEU A 82 -22.27 -9.96 26.71
C LEU A 82 -23.37 -11.00 26.95
N LYS A 83 -23.14 -12.24 26.52
CA LYS A 83 -24.07 -13.35 26.75
C LYS A 83 -24.28 -13.62 28.24
N LEU A 84 -23.19 -13.67 29.02
CA LEU A 84 -23.27 -13.90 30.46
C LEU A 84 -24.03 -12.77 31.20
N MET A 85 -23.93 -11.54 30.70
CA MET A 85 -24.62 -10.38 31.28
C MET A 85 -26.08 -10.22 30.79
N GLY A 86 -26.57 -11.09 29.91
CA GLY A 86 -27.91 -10.97 29.33
C GLY A 86 -28.08 -9.74 28.43
N TRP A 87 -26.98 -9.23 27.89
CA TRP A 87 -26.97 -8.03 27.06
C TRP A 87 -27.22 -8.35 25.59
N PRO A 88 -27.75 -7.39 24.79
CA PRO A 88 -27.97 -7.58 23.36
C PRO A 88 -26.70 -8.07 22.65
N GLU A 89 -26.86 -9.03 21.74
CA GLU A 89 -25.75 -9.43 20.88
C GLU A 89 -25.35 -8.26 19.96
N ILE A 90 -24.05 -8.13 19.71
CA ILE A 90 -23.53 -7.18 18.74
C ILE A 90 -23.88 -7.67 17.32
N ASP A 91 -24.26 -6.74 16.45
CA ASP A 91 -24.49 -7.00 15.03
C ASP A 91 -23.23 -7.61 14.37
N GLN A 92 -23.31 -8.90 14.05
CA GLN A 92 -22.21 -9.69 13.51
C GLN A 92 -21.87 -9.28 12.07
N ILE A 93 -22.85 -8.77 11.30
CA ILE A 93 -22.66 -8.34 9.91
C ILE A 93 -21.77 -7.10 9.90
N LYS A 94 -22.05 -6.12 10.76
CA LYS A 94 -21.22 -4.92 10.90
C LYS A 94 -19.81 -5.25 11.37
N LEU A 95 -19.64 -6.19 12.31
CA LEU A 95 -18.31 -6.59 12.78
C LEU A 95 -17.47 -7.28 11.70
N VAL A 96 -18.06 -8.16 10.91
CA VAL A 96 -17.37 -8.82 9.78
C VAL A 96 -16.99 -7.80 8.72
N GLN A 97 -17.93 -6.93 8.31
CA GLN A 97 -17.65 -5.86 7.34
C GLN A 97 -16.54 -4.92 7.81
N CYS A 98 -16.48 -4.62 9.10
CA CYS A 98 -15.44 -3.77 9.67
C CYS A 98 -14.10 -4.49 9.78
N PHE A 99 -14.09 -5.78 10.16
CA PHE A 99 -12.88 -6.59 10.14
C PHE A 99 -12.35 -6.74 8.72
N ASP A 100 -13.23 -6.91 7.73
CA ASP A 100 -12.89 -6.97 6.32
C ASP A 100 -12.38 -5.62 5.81
N ALA A 101 -13.01 -4.49 6.17
CA ALA A 101 -12.52 -3.15 5.80
C ALA A 101 -11.14 -2.84 6.42
N ILE A 102 -10.91 -3.22 7.67
CA ILE A 102 -9.62 -3.06 8.35
C ILE A 102 -8.58 -4.06 7.83
N SER A 103 -8.99 -5.30 7.50
CA SER A 103 -8.16 -6.32 6.84
C SER A 103 -7.78 -5.89 5.43
N GLU A 104 -8.69 -5.26 4.69
CA GLU A 104 -8.46 -4.62 3.39
C GLU A 104 -7.53 -3.42 3.53
N ARG A 105 -7.72 -2.57 4.54
CA ARG A 105 -6.83 -1.42 4.81
C ARG A 105 -5.44 -1.89 5.22
N THR A 106 -5.32 -2.88 6.09
CA THR A 106 -4.05 -3.48 6.49
C THR A 106 -3.43 -4.33 5.38
N THR A 107 -4.19 -4.95 4.47
CA THR A 107 -3.63 -5.57 3.26
C THR A 107 -3.23 -4.52 2.23
N ARG A 108 -3.92 -3.38 2.12
CA ARG A 108 -3.47 -2.22 1.33
C ARG A 108 -2.15 -1.66 1.88
N LEU A 109 -1.98 -1.59 3.20
CA LEU A 109 -0.76 -1.13 3.87
C LEU A 109 0.36 -2.20 3.87
N LYS A 110 0.04 -3.49 4.12
CA LYS A 110 0.98 -4.63 3.93
C LYS A 110 1.40 -4.81 2.47
N ARG A 111 0.55 -4.42 1.50
CA ARG A 111 0.90 -4.34 0.07
C ARG A 111 1.74 -3.09 -0.24
N ARG A 112 1.61 -1.97 0.50
CA ARG A 112 2.56 -0.84 0.39
C ARG A 112 3.96 -1.24 0.86
N ASP A 113 4.06 -2.02 1.95
CA ASP A 113 5.36 -2.36 2.57
C ASP A 113 6.05 -3.61 2.01
N ARG A 114 5.32 -4.63 1.55
CA ARG A 114 5.95 -5.84 0.95
C ARG A 114 6.53 -5.63 -0.45
N LEU A 115 6.24 -4.49 -1.08
CA LEU A 115 6.47 -4.30 -2.51
C LEU A 115 7.44 -3.15 -2.80
N GLY A 116 8.08 -2.59 -1.75
CA GLY A 116 9.30 -1.79 -1.87
C GLY A 116 9.15 -0.40 -2.49
N LEU A 117 7.94 0.15 -2.54
CA LEU A 117 7.66 1.19 -3.54
C LEU A 117 6.59 2.21 -3.29
N SER A 118 6.00 2.23 -2.12
CA SER A 118 5.07 3.31 -1.85
C SER A 118 5.86 4.60 -1.63
N VAL A 119 6.21 5.28 -2.72
CA VAL A 119 6.60 6.68 -2.66
C VAL A 119 5.43 7.40 -1.99
N ASP A 120 5.71 7.98 -0.83
CA ASP A 120 4.73 8.80 -0.12
C ASP A 120 4.13 9.84 -1.08
N PRO A 121 2.81 10.16 -1.02
CA PRO A 121 2.22 11.15 -1.92
C PRO A 121 2.99 12.47 -1.99
N ASP A 122 3.60 12.92 -0.89
CA ASP A 122 4.43 14.11 -0.84
C ASP A 122 5.81 13.88 -1.48
N GLU A 123 6.48 12.76 -1.17
CA GLU A 123 7.72 12.37 -1.87
C GLU A 123 7.51 12.27 -3.38
N ARG A 124 6.36 11.74 -3.82
CA ARG A 124 6.04 11.58 -5.24
C ARG A 124 5.89 12.95 -5.90
N ARG A 125 5.18 13.87 -5.24
CA ARG A 125 5.05 15.25 -5.74
C ARG A 125 6.42 15.92 -5.86
N ILE A 126 7.29 15.72 -4.88
CA ILE A 126 8.68 16.23 -4.90
C ILE A 126 9.45 15.60 -6.07
N LEU A 127 9.45 14.29 -6.24
CA LEU A 127 10.13 13.63 -7.37
C LEU A 127 9.61 14.11 -8.72
N LEU A 128 8.30 14.25 -8.88
CA LEU A 128 7.68 14.73 -10.12
C LEU A 128 8.08 16.17 -10.45
N SER A 129 8.44 16.99 -9.45
CA SER A 129 8.92 18.35 -9.67
C SER A 129 10.32 18.39 -10.31
N SER A 130 11.11 17.34 -10.13
CA SER A 130 12.43 17.21 -10.78
C SER A 130 12.34 16.77 -12.25
N CYS A 131 11.19 16.29 -12.72
CA CYS A 131 11.01 15.81 -14.09
C CYS A 131 10.75 16.99 -15.05
N ASP A 132 11.70 17.26 -15.93
CA ASP A 132 11.64 18.31 -16.95
C ASP A 132 11.02 17.83 -18.28
N ALA A 133 10.99 18.71 -19.29
CA ALA A 133 10.48 18.41 -20.62
C ALA A 133 11.48 17.63 -21.51
N SER A 134 12.65 17.26 -20.98
CA SER A 134 13.61 16.42 -21.71
C SER A 134 13.04 15.01 -21.93
N PRO A 135 13.53 14.25 -22.93
CA PRO A 135 13.12 12.85 -23.10
C PRO A 135 13.28 12.03 -21.81
N THR A 136 14.35 12.28 -21.05
CA THR A 136 14.59 11.64 -19.75
C THR A 136 13.54 12.06 -18.72
N GLY A 137 13.23 13.35 -18.62
CA GLY A 137 12.18 13.87 -17.72
C GLY A 137 10.80 13.31 -18.00
N LEU A 138 10.40 13.28 -19.28
CA LEU A 138 9.11 12.74 -19.71
C LEU A 138 8.98 11.24 -19.42
N ARG A 139 10.03 10.45 -19.69
CA ARG A 139 10.07 9.02 -19.37
C ARG A 139 9.94 8.78 -17.88
N ASP A 140 10.76 9.46 -17.09
CA ASP A 140 10.84 9.25 -15.65
C ASP A 140 9.54 9.68 -14.96
N ARG A 141 8.90 10.77 -15.43
CA ARG A 141 7.57 11.19 -14.98
C ARG A 141 6.51 10.11 -15.20
N ALA A 142 6.46 9.54 -16.41
CA ALA A 142 5.53 8.47 -16.75
C ALA A 142 5.76 7.23 -15.88
N LEU A 143 7.03 6.86 -15.67
CA LEU A 143 7.42 5.73 -14.84
C LEU A 143 7.06 5.92 -13.36
N ILE A 144 7.39 7.06 -12.76
CA ILE A 144 7.06 7.36 -11.36
C ILE A 144 5.55 7.29 -11.12
N LEU A 145 4.75 7.81 -12.06
CA LEU A 145 3.29 7.77 -11.97
C LEU A 145 2.74 6.34 -12.15
N LEU A 146 3.22 5.59 -13.13
CA LEU A 146 2.75 4.22 -13.38
C LEU A 146 3.14 3.25 -12.28
N VAL A 147 4.36 3.37 -11.76
CA VAL A 147 4.84 2.57 -10.64
C VAL A 147 4.06 2.88 -9.37
N ALA A 148 3.57 4.10 -9.18
CA ALA A 148 2.66 4.42 -8.07
C ALA A 148 1.27 3.76 -8.21
N VAL A 149 0.83 3.43 -9.43
CA VAL A 149 -0.39 2.65 -9.66
C VAL A 149 -0.13 1.16 -9.44
N GLU A 150 1.03 0.67 -9.90
CA GLU A 150 1.40 -0.75 -9.84
C GLU A 150 1.96 -1.18 -8.51
N ARG A 151 1.34 -2.21 -7.95
CA ARG A 151 1.50 -2.47 -6.52
C ARG A 151 2.59 -3.47 -6.22
N SER A 152 3.01 -4.34 -7.15
CA SER A 152 4.01 -5.39 -6.89
C SER A 152 5.29 -5.31 -7.72
N TYR A 153 6.39 -5.78 -7.14
CA TYR A 153 7.72 -5.86 -7.79
C TYR A 153 7.68 -6.60 -9.12
N GLU A 154 6.98 -7.74 -9.17
CA GLU A 154 6.78 -8.47 -10.42
C GLU A 154 5.99 -7.65 -11.46
N ASP A 155 4.98 -6.91 -11.03
CA ASP A 155 4.16 -6.08 -11.92
C ASP A 155 4.96 -4.88 -12.46
N GLN A 156 5.88 -4.32 -11.67
CA GLN A 156 6.77 -3.24 -12.16
C GLN A 156 7.85 -3.79 -13.08
N ARG A 157 8.39 -4.98 -12.79
CA ARG A 157 9.31 -5.64 -13.73
C ARG A 157 8.61 -5.91 -15.07
N ALA A 158 7.35 -6.33 -15.03
CA ALA A 158 6.53 -6.46 -16.23
C ALA A 158 6.28 -5.12 -16.91
N LEU A 159 6.04 -4.05 -16.14
CA LEU A 159 5.87 -2.68 -16.65
C LEU A 159 7.12 -2.24 -17.42
N LEU A 160 8.31 -2.39 -16.86
CA LEU A 160 9.58 -2.04 -17.49
C LEU A 160 9.84 -2.84 -18.79
N ALA A 161 9.36 -4.09 -18.84
CA ALA A 161 9.47 -4.95 -20.00
C ALA A 161 8.34 -4.74 -21.04
N THR A 162 7.38 -3.84 -20.79
CA THR A 162 6.18 -3.69 -21.61
C THR A 162 6.51 -3.40 -23.07
N HIS A 163 5.90 -4.18 -23.96
CA HIS A 163 5.94 -3.95 -25.41
C HIS A 163 4.72 -3.14 -25.86
N THR A 164 4.83 -2.36 -26.94
CA THR A 164 3.73 -1.52 -27.45
C THR A 164 2.46 -2.33 -27.75
N SER A 165 2.58 -3.60 -28.14
CA SER A 165 1.43 -4.50 -28.38
C SER A 165 0.61 -4.83 -27.11
N GLY A 166 1.18 -4.67 -25.92
CA GLY A 166 0.47 -4.86 -24.64
C GLY A 166 -0.26 -3.61 -24.16
N LEU A 167 -0.16 -2.50 -24.88
CA LEU A 167 -0.71 -1.20 -24.53
C LEU A 167 -1.74 -0.75 -25.58
N VAL A 168 -3.01 -0.74 -25.22
CA VAL A 168 -4.11 -0.31 -26.11
C VAL A 168 -4.62 1.05 -25.65
N LYS A 169 -4.87 1.98 -26.58
CA LYS A 169 -5.47 3.28 -26.29
C LYS A 169 -6.93 3.29 -26.75
N ALA A 170 -7.85 3.71 -25.88
CA ALA A 170 -9.25 3.96 -26.21
C ALA A 170 -9.75 5.19 -25.44
N ASP A 171 -10.36 6.15 -26.13
CA ASP A 171 -11.00 7.34 -25.56
C ASP A 171 -10.15 8.10 -24.51
N GLY A 172 -8.87 8.34 -24.83
CA GLY A 172 -7.93 9.03 -23.93
C GLY A 172 -7.45 8.19 -22.73
N THR A 173 -7.97 6.98 -22.59
CA THR A 173 -7.57 5.97 -21.61
C THR A 173 -6.60 4.98 -22.23
N TYR A 174 -5.66 4.47 -21.43
CA TYR A 174 -4.82 3.34 -21.82
C TYR A 174 -5.21 2.09 -21.05
N PHE A 175 -5.19 0.95 -21.75
CA PHE A 175 -5.35 -0.38 -21.18
C PHE A 175 -4.03 -1.12 -21.33
N TRP A 176 -3.42 -1.45 -20.20
CA TRP A 176 -2.17 -2.19 -20.16
C TRP A 176 -2.41 -3.64 -19.77
N SER A 177 -1.90 -4.55 -20.59
CA SER A 177 -1.95 -5.99 -20.36
C SER A 177 -0.55 -6.60 -20.47
N TYR A 178 -0.22 -7.50 -19.56
CA TYR A 178 0.97 -8.34 -19.63
C TYR A 178 0.57 -9.77 -19.28
N GLN A 179 1.12 -10.74 -20.00
CA GLN A 179 0.84 -12.15 -19.74
C GLN A 179 1.58 -12.63 -18.49
N ARG A 180 0.83 -13.19 -17.54
CA ARG A 180 1.38 -13.77 -16.32
C ARG A 180 1.66 -15.26 -16.55
N ASN A 181 2.86 -15.60 -17.00
CA ASN A 181 3.30 -16.99 -17.13
C ASN A 181 3.93 -17.47 -15.82
N LYS A 182 3.14 -17.62 -14.74
CA LYS A 182 3.54 -18.50 -13.63
C LYS A 182 2.38 -18.88 -12.74
N THR A 183 2.22 -20.19 -12.60
CA THR A 183 1.18 -20.85 -11.83
C THR A 183 1.65 -21.05 -10.39
N MET A 184 0.85 -20.66 -9.40
CA MET A 184 0.82 -21.37 -8.11
C MET A 184 -0.29 -22.42 -8.30
N ARG A 185 0.07 -23.66 -8.69
CA ARG A 185 -0.85 -24.81 -8.95
C ARG A 185 -1.52 -24.91 -10.34
N GLY A 186 -0.76 -24.79 -11.43
CA GLY A 186 -1.24 -25.14 -12.78
C GLY A 186 -2.36 -24.29 -13.41
N ARG A 187 -2.92 -23.27 -12.73
CA ARG A 187 -3.97 -22.40 -13.31
C ARG A 187 -3.40 -21.09 -13.84
N LEU A 188 -3.65 -20.81 -15.12
CA LEU A 188 -3.43 -19.51 -15.75
C LEU A 188 -4.35 -18.48 -15.08
N HIS A 189 -3.75 -17.54 -14.33
CA HIS A 189 -4.48 -16.39 -13.81
C HIS A 189 -4.30 -15.22 -14.79
N TYR A 190 -5.34 -14.91 -15.55
CA TYR A 190 -5.41 -13.68 -16.34
C TYR A 190 -5.75 -12.52 -15.40
N LYS A 191 -4.78 -11.62 -15.17
CA LYS A 191 -5.04 -10.34 -14.51
C LYS A 191 -5.82 -9.48 -15.53
N PRO A 192 -6.97 -8.87 -15.16
CA PRO A 192 -7.64 -7.94 -16.05
C PRO A 192 -6.69 -6.81 -16.43
N PRO A 193 -6.79 -6.25 -17.66
CA PRO A 193 -5.93 -5.14 -18.08
C PRO A 193 -6.01 -3.98 -17.08
N MET A 194 -4.86 -3.42 -16.72
CA MET A 194 -4.83 -2.21 -15.90
C MET A 194 -5.34 -1.04 -16.74
N GLN A 195 -6.37 -0.36 -16.24
CA GLN A 195 -6.82 0.90 -16.79
C GLN A 195 -5.93 2.05 -16.28
N ILE A 196 -5.38 2.82 -17.20
CA ILE A 196 -4.50 3.98 -16.94
C ILE A 196 -5.24 5.23 -17.42
N THR A 197 -5.57 6.12 -16.48
CA THR A 197 -6.36 7.35 -16.72
C THR A 197 -5.69 8.58 -16.10
N GLY A 198 -6.26 9.76 -16.38
CA GLY A 198 -5.86 11.02 -15.76
C GLY A 198 -4.41 11.41 -16.02
N ASP A 199 -3.73 11.92 -14.98
CA ASP A 199 -2.34 12.39 -15.07
C ASP A 199 -1.35 11.32 -15.52
N VAL A 200 -1.62 10.05 -15.18
CA VAL A 200 -0.80 8.91 -15.59
C VAL A 200 -0.90 8.72 -17.11
N ALA A 201 -2.12 8.78 -17.65
CA ALA A 201 -2.35 8.70 -19.10
C ALA A 201 -1.75 9.90 -19.83
N ASN A 202 -1.80 11.09 -19.26
CA ASN A 202 -1.20 12.30 -19.83
C ASN A 202 0.33 12.21 -19.89
N ALA A 203 0.97 11.75 -18.81
CA ALA A 203 2.42 11.54 -18.79
C ALA A 203 2.85 10.45 -19.78
N LEU A 204 2.11 9.34 -19.84
CA LEU A 204 2.37 8.26 -20.80
C LEU A 204 2.20 8.75 -22.26
N ASN A 205 1.15 9.53 -22.55
CA ASN A 205 0.96 10.16 -23.84
C ASN A 205 2.15 11.07 -24.21
N ALA A 206 2.62 11.90 -23.28
CA ALA A 206 3.73 12.82 -23.53
C ALA A 206 5.03 12.06 -23.84
N TRP A 207 5.31 11.00 -23.09
CA TRP A 207 6.44 10.11 -23.36
C TRP A 207 6.32 9.43 -24.73
N LEU A 208 5.18 8.80 -25.04
CA LEU A 208 4.96 8.10 -26.31
C LEU A 208 5.05 9.04 -27.53
N LYS A 209 4.59 10.29 -27.40
CA LYS A 209 4.76 11.33 -28.43
C LYS A 209 6.22 11.72 -28.62
N CYS A 210 6.99 11.85 -27.54
CA CYS A 210 8.40 12.22 -27.59
C CYS A 210 9.24 11.16 -28.30
N VAL A 211 8.99 9.88 -28.02
CA VAL A 211 9.77 8.77 -28.59
C VAL A 211 9.34 8.37 -30.01
N ASN A 212 8.14 8.76 -30.43
CA ASN A 212 7.55 8.41 -31.73
C ASN A 212 7.70 6.90 -32.06
N LEU A 213 7.48 6.04 -31.06
CA LEU A 213 7.66 4.59 -31.18
C LEU A 213 6.51 3.98 -31.98
N LYS A 214 6.83 3.33 -33.10
CA LYS A 214 5.88 2.49 -33.85
C LYS A 214 5.76 1.09 -33.26
N THR A 215 6.90 0.48 -32.93
CA THR A 215 7.02 -0.86 -32.35
C THR A 215 8.21 -0.92 -31.40
N GLY A 216 8.15 -1.78 -30.38
CA GLY A 216 9.24 -1.98 -29.42
C GLY A 216 8.80 -1.88 -27.96
N HIS A 217 9.77 -1.73 -27.07
CA HIS A 217 9.49 -1.55 -25.64
C HIS A 217 8.96 -0.14 -25.37
N VAL A 218 7.93 -0.02 -24.54
CA VAL A 218 7.34 1.26 -24.14
C VAL A 218 8.37 2.09 -23.37
N PHE A 219 9.12 1.48 -22.47
CA PHE A 219 10.16 2.14 -21.69
C PHE A 219 11.54 1.73 -22.19
N CYS A 220 12.21 2.67 -22.84
CA CYS A 220 13.51 2.49 -23.48
C CYS A 220 14.64 3.16 -22.70
N GLN A 221 15.85 2.62 -22.85
CA GLN A 221 17.06 3.29 -22.39
C GLN A 221 17.33 4.57 -23.21
N ILE A 222 17.94 5.56 -22.57
CA ILE A 222 18.32 6.84 -23.19
C ILE A 222 19.83 7.01 -22.96
N ALA A 223 20.58 7.30 -24.02
CA ALA A 223 22.00 7.61 -23.98
C ALA A 223 22.22 9.00 -24.59
N GLY A 224 22.46 9.99 -23.74
CA GLY A 224 22.47 11.40 -24.16
C GLY A 224 21.11 11.80 -24.73
N HIS A 225 21.10 12.16 -26.02
CA HIS A 225 19.87 12.52 -26.75
C HIS A 225 19.27 11.37 -27.57
N LYS A 226 19.88 10.17 -27.56
CA LYS A 226 19.43 9.03 -28.36
C LYS A 226 18.59 8.07 -27.51
N ILE A 227 17.41 7.71 -28.04
CA ILE A 227 16.58 6.65 -27.50
C ILE A 227 17.07 5.33 -28.08
N LEU A 228 17.42 4.37 -27.22
CA LEU A 228 17.92 3.06 -27.62
C LEU A 228 16.75 2.06 -27.69
N PRO A 229 16.73 1.14 -28.66
CA PRO A 229 15.69 0.11 -28.79
C PRO A 229 15.90 -1.04 -27.78
N LYS A 230 16.28 -0.71 -26.54
CA LYS A 230 16.52 -1.66 -25.44
C LYS A 230 15.58 -1.33 -24.29
N PRO A 231 14.95 -2.34 -23.66
CA PRO A 231 14.08 -2.10 -22.53
C PRO A 231 14.86 -1.47 -21.38
N LEU A 232 14.19 -0.63 -20.60
CA LEU A 232 14.73 -0.13 -19.35
C LEU A 232 14.92 -1.33 -18.40
N SER A 233 16.15 -1.53 -17.94
CA SER A 233 16.43 -2.58 -16.95
C SER A 233 16.06 -2.09 -15.56
N LEU A 234 15.79 -3.02 -14.65
CA LEU A 234 15.48 -2.67 -13.26
C LEU A 234 16.63 -1.89 -12.58
N PRO A 235 17.92 -2.26 -12.72
CA PRO A 235 19.01 -1.44 -12.16
C PRO A 235 19.04 -0.01 -12.72
N SER A 236 18.73 0.17 -14.01
CA SER A 236 18.65 1.50 -14.61
C SER A 236 17.45 2.32 -14.09
N PHE A 237 16.37 1.63 -13.72
CA PHE A 237 15.21 2.23 -13.08
C PHE A 237 15.52 2.62 -11.61
N ASP A 238 16.21 1.79 -10.86
CA ASP A 238 16.64 2.11 -9.48
C ASP A 238 17.60 3.31 -9.47
N GLU A 239 18.55 3.31 -10.41
CA GLU A 239 19.48 4.41 -10.61
C GLU A 239 18.78 5.71 -11.02
N MET A 240 17.73 5.61 -11.86
CA MET A 240 16.88 6.75 -12.20
C MET A 240 16.21 7.32 -10.95
N LEU A 241 15.59 6.49 -10.10
CA LEU A 241 14.97 6.96 -8.86
C LEU A 241 15.98 7.58 -7.89
N ARG A 242 17.16 6.97 -7.75
CA ARG A 242 18.25 7.50 -6.92
C ARG A 242 18.63 8.91 -7.36
N ARG A 243 18.88 9.12 -8.65
CA ARG A 243 19.21 10.43 -9.22
C ARG A 243 18.09 11.45 -8.99
N ARG A 244 16.83 11.07 -9.18
CA ARG A 244 15.67 11.96 -8.95
C ARG A 244 15.54 12.35 -7.48
N ARG A 245 15.79 11.42 -6.56
CA ARG A 245 15.84 11.70 -5.11
C ARG A 245 16.95 12.68 -4.76
N GLU A 246 18.15 12.48 -5.31
CA GLU A 246 19.30 13.38 -5.11
C GLU A 246 19.01 14.80 -5.59
N LEU A 247 18.41 14.96 -6.77
CA LEU A 247 17.99 16.27 -7.29
C LEU A 247 16.98 16.99 -6.38
N CYS A 248 16.24 16.24 -5.56
CA CYS A 248 15.23 16.76 -4.66
C CYS A 248 15.70 16.86 -3.19
N GLY A 249 16.95 16.50 -2.88
CA GLY A 249 17.43 16.43 -1.48
C GLY A 249 16.75 15.34 -0.64
N LEU A 250 16.13 14.34 -1.27
CA LEU A 250 15.52 13.20 -0.57
C LEU A 250 16.57 12.15 -0.22
N PRO A 251 16.41 11.41 0.90
CA PRO A 251 17.37 10.38 1.29
C PRO A 251 17.48 9.29 0.22
N SER A 252 18.72 8.85 -0.02
CA SER A 252 19.02 7.76 -0.92
C SER A 252 18.32 6.49 -0.44
N PHE A 253 17.47 5.92 -1.28
CA PHE A 253 16.80 4.66 -1.02
C PHE A 253 17.27 3.65 -2.05
N ARG A 254 17.69 2.48 -1.59
CA ARG A 254 18.00 1.36 -2.46
C ARG A 254 16.77 0.48 -2.50
N TRP A 255 16.32 0.18 -3.71
CA TRP A 255 15.26 -0.78 -3.90
C TRP A 255 15.63 -2.14 -3.30
N PRO A 256 14.75 -2.79 -2.52
CA PRO A 256 15.01 -4.11 -1.98
C PRO A 256 15.04 -5.22 -3.05
#